data_AF-A0A0G0D0D5-F1
#
_entry.id   AF-A0A0G0D0D5-F1
#
_cell.length_a   1.000
_cell.length_b   1.000
_cell.length_c   1.000
_cell.angle_alpha   90.00
_cell.angle_beta   90.00
_cell.angle_gamma   90.00
#
_symmetry.space_group_name_H-M   'P 1'
#
loop_
_entity.id
_entity.type
_entity.pdbx_description
1 polymer ?
#
loop_
_entity_poly.entity_id
_entity_poly.type
_entity_poly.pdbx_seq_one_letter_code
_entity_poly.pdbx_strand_id
1 'polypeptide(L)'
;MKLKQIILGIFLIAIFLISSFPTNVEATSTTQDDWSGGPGQIIQNDETKFNQEEGEGLYIEDGLKMKINADTVVGQDNFDNTAPNSADPRSNGLYTPRSSIIINNKLFIIDTNNHRILIYNTIPTTDGVAADVVIGQTDFLTATSGTSSTKLKNPSGIYSDGTKLFVSDMSNNRILIYNTIPTTNGV
;
A
#
# COMPACT_ATOMS: atom_id res chain seq x y z
N MET A 1 -41.53 -12.54 -46.47
CA MET A 1 -40.30 -12.63 -47.29
C MET A 1 -39.22 -13.27 -46.42
N LYS A 2 -38.90 -14.55 -46.65
CA LYS A 2 -37.91 -15.36 -45.90
C LYS A 2 -36.66 -15.55 -46.77
N LEU A 3 -35.46 -15.26 -46.26
CA LEU A 3 -34.15 -15.78 -46.73
C LEU A 3 -33.08 -15.44 -45.67
N LYS A 4 -32.65 -16.40 -44.82
CA LYS A 4 -31.46 -17.30 -44.89
C LYS A 4 -30.09 -16.62 -44.67
N GLN A 5 -29.40 -17.02 -43.57
CA GLN A 5 -28.00 -17.53 -43.44
C GLN A 5 -27.60 -17.43 -41.95
N ILE A 6 -27.57 -18.50 -41.14
CA ILE A 6 -26.55 -19.57 -41.01
C ILE A 6 -25.16 -19.03 -40.64
N ILE A 7 -24.80 -19.07 -39.34
CA ILE A 7 -23.48 -19.58 -38.85
C ILE A 7 -23.73 -20.31 -37.53
N LEU A 8 -23.47 -21.62 -37.56
CA LEU A 8 -23.42 -22.56 -36.45
C LEU A 8 -21.94 -22.74 -36.09
N GLY A 9 -21.53 -22.48 -34.85
CA GLY A 9 -20.13 -22.48 -34.42
C GLY A 9 -19.94 -23.11 -33.04
N ILE A 10 -20.16 -24.42 -32.96
CA ILE A 10 -19.37 -25.44 -32.23
C ILE A 10 -18.96 -25.10 -30.79
N PHE A 11 -19.71 -25.65 -29.83
CA PHE A 11 -19.20 -26.08 -28.52
C PHE A 11 -18.20 -27.23 -28.76
N LEU A 12 -16.91 -27.02 -28.53
CA LEU A 12 -15.94 -28.11 -28.39
C LEU A 12 -15.28 -28.06 -27.01
N ILE A 13 -15.39 -29.21 -26.36
CA ILE A 13 -14.83 -29.61 -25.08
C ILE A 13 -13.30 -29.44 -25.12
N ALA A 14 -12.74 -28.64 -24.22
CA ALA A 14 -11.30 -28.67 -23.95
C ALA A 14 -10.98 -29.97 -23.19
N ILE A 15 -10.67 -31.01 -23.95
CA ILE A 15 -10.13 -32.28 -23.47
C ILE A 15 -8.72 -32.02 -22.93
N PHE A 16 -8.53 -32.42 -21.68
CA PHE A 16 -7.26 -32.53 -20.97
C PHE A 16 -6.25 -33.34 -21.79
N LEU A 17 -5.21 -32.69 -22.31
CA LEU A 17 -3.99 -33.37 -22.77
C LEU A 17 -2.87 -33.00 -21.81
N ILE A 18 -2.62 -33.90 -20.85
CA ILE A 18 -1.39 -33.94 -20.08
C ILE A 18 -0.29 -34.31 -21.08
N SER A 19 0.43 -33.32 -21.59
CA SER A 19 1.66 -33.57 -22.35
C SER A 19 2.72 -34.08 -21.37
N SER A 20 2.99 -35.38 -21.47
CA SER A 20 4.25 -36.06 -21.15
C SER A 20 5.32 -35.21 -20.44
N PHE A 21 5.48 -35.45 -19.13
CA PHE A 21 6.69 -35.06 -18.40
C PHE A 21 7.90 -35.76 -19.03
N PRO A 22 8.98 -35.05 -19.41
CA PRO A 22 10.24 -35.72 -19.70
C PRO A 22 10.77 -36.38 -18.43
N THR A 23 11.02 -37.68 -18.54
CA THR A 23 11.63 -38.55 -17.55
C THR A 23 13.07 -38.14 -17.25
N ASN A 24 13.43 -38.15 -15.97
CA ASN A 24 14.78 -38.29 -15.42
C ASN A 24 15.78 -37.16 -15.74
N VAL A 25 15.86 -36.17 -14.85
CA VAL A 25 17.17 -35.59 -14.52
C VAL A 25 17.77 -36.49 -13.45
N GLU A 26 18.60 -37.43 -13.86
CA GLU A 26 19.49 -38.12 -12.94
C GLU A 26 20.42 -37.06 -12.33
N ALA A 27 20.30 -36.86 -11.01
CA ALA A 27 21.34 -36.17 -10.27
C ALA A 27 22.57 -37.08 -10.29
N THR A 28 23.47 -36.88 -11.26
CA THR A 28 24.82 -37.42 -11.18
C THR A 28 25.51 -36.72 -10.03
N SER A 29 25.52 -37.37 -8.86
CA SER A 29 26.39 -37.01 -7.76
C SER A 29 27.82 -37.34 -8.17
N THR A 30 28.56 -36.34 -8.66
CA THR A 30 30.02 -36.46 -8.77
C THR A 30 30.58 -36.37 -7.36
N THR A 31 30.73 -37.52 -6.70
CA THR A 31 31.70 -37.64 -5.61
C THR A 31 33.06 -37.83 -6.25
N GLN A 32 33.87 -36.77 -6.29
CA GLN A 32 35.31 -36.92 -6.40
C GLN A 32 35.99 -35.77 -5.67
N ASP A 33 36.18 -35.98 -4.37
CA ASP A 33 37.05 -35.18 -3.53
C ASP A 33 38.51 -35.51 -3.88
N ASP A 34 38.98 -35.04 -5.04
CA ASP A 34 40.41 -35.06 -5.38
C ASP A 34 40.99 -33.67 -5.15
N TRP A 35 41.12 -33.30 -3.87
CA TRP A 35 42.01 -32.23 -3.46
C TRP A 35 43.46 -32.73 -3.59
N SER A 36 44.13 -32.39 -4.68
CA SER A 36 45.57 -32.67 -4.87
C SER A 36 46.42 -31.40 -5.03
N GLY A 37 45.98 -30.24 -4.54
CA GLY A 37 46.74 -28.99 -4.56
C GLY A 37 47.31 -28.64 -3.18
N GLY A 38 48.65 -28.58 -3.05
CA GLY A 38 49.35 -28.09 -1.87
C GLY A 38 49.02 -26.61 -1.53
N PRO A 39 49.56 -26.08 -0.43
CA PRO A 39 49.21 -24.74 0.04
C PRO A 39 49.76 -23.67 -0.92
N GLY A 40 48.85 -22.89 -1.52
CA GLY A 40 49.19 -21.64 -2.19
C GLY A 40 48.94 -21.61 -3.69
N GLN A 41 47.67 -21.45 -4.09
CA GLN A 41 47.32 -20.62 -5.24
C GLN A 41 46.07 -19.81 -4.89
N ILE A 42 46.27 -18.51 -4.69
CA ILE A 42 45.20 -17.52 -4.63
C ILE A 42 44.60 -17.47 -6.04
N ILE A 43 43.35 -17.90 -6.19
CA ILE A 43 42.55 -17.49 -7.34
C ILE A 43 42.48 -15.98 -7.25
N GLN A 44 43.19 -15.26 -8.12
CA GLN A 44 43.06 -13.82 -8.22
C GLN A 44 41.61 -13.55 -8.64
N ASN A 45 40.79 -13.11 -7.69
CA ASN A 45 39.54 -12.45 -8.03
C ASN A 45 39.92 -11.21 -8.83
N ASP A 46 39.60 -11.23 -10.11
CA ASP A 46 39.66 -10.03 -10.94
C ASP A 46 38.53 -9.10 -10.49
N GLU A 47 38.80 -8.32 -9.44
CA GLU A 47 37.89 -7.33 -8.86
C GLU A 47 37.61 -6.15 -9.81
N THR A 48 38.17 -6.16 -11.04
CA THR A 48 37.96 -5.07 -12.01
C THR A 48 36.71 -5.21 -12.88
N LYS A 49 35.92 -6.29 -12.74
CA LYS A 49 34.67 -6.48 -13.50
C LYS A 49 33.37 -6.22 -12.74
N PHE A 50 33.45 -5.78 -11.47
CA PHE A 50 32.28 -5.58 -10.61
C PHE A 50 31.99 -4.12 -10.27
N ASN A 51 32.42 -3.16 -11.10
CA ASN A 51 32.13 -1.73 -10.87
C ASN A 51 31.64 -1.05 -12.15
N GLN A 52 30.52 -0.33 -12.02
CA GLN A 52 29.60 0.22 -13.05
C GLN A 52 28.61 -0.86 -13.55
N GLU A 53 27.33 -0.83 -13.23
CA GLU A 53 26.40 0.30 -13.31
C GLU A 53 25.52 0.41 -12.06
N GLU A 54 25.35 1.63 -11.55
CA GLU A 54 24.39 1.91 -10.51
C GLU A 54 22.97 1.82 -11.06
N GLY A 55 22.17 0.92 -10.48
CA GLY A 55 20.71 1.01 -10.47
C GLY A 55 19.95 0.37 -11.63
N GLU A 56 19.90 -0.96 -11.73
CA GLU A 56 18.83 -1.64 -12.48
C GLU A 56 18.48 -2.97 -11.77
N GLY A 57 17.19 -3.21 -11.53
CA GLY A 57 16.66 -4.29 -10.69
C GLY A 57 16.81 -5.71 -11.26
N LEU A 58 16.37 -6.69 -10.47
CA LEU A 58 16.28 -8.10 -10.88
C LEU A 58 15.41 -8.23 -12.15
N TYR A 59 16.03 -8.66 -13.26
CA TYR A 59 15.33 -9.00 -14.49
C TYR A 59 14.82 -10.45 -14.41
N ILE A 60 13.50 -10.64 -14.47
CA ILE A 60 12.88 -11.91 -14.86
C ILE A 60 12.48 -11.80 -16.33
N GLU A 61 12.87 -12.79 -17.13
CA GLU A 61 12.56 -12.84 -18.56
C GLU A 61 11.04 -12.83 -18.78
N ASP A 62 10.61 -12.13 -19.84
CA ASP A 62 9.23 -11.81 -20.22
C ASP A 62 8.62 -10.52 -19.61
N GLY A 63 9.29 -9.39 -19.83
CA GLY A 63 8.68 -8.06 -20.05
C GLY A 63 7.88 -7.39 -18.91
N LEU A 64 7.56 -8.09 -17.83
CA LEU A 64 6.83 -7.53 -16.71
C LEU A 64 7.84 -6.94 -15.71
N LYS A 65 8.29 -5.70 -15.97
CA LYS A 65 8.99 -4.92 -14.93
C LYS A 65 8.03 -4.79 -13.75
N MET A 66 8.27 -5.55 -12.68
CA MET A 66 7.46 -5.50 -11.47
C MET A 66 7.57 -4.10 -10.90
N LYS A 67 6.49 -3.32 -11.00
CA LYS A 67 6.44 -1.97 -10.41
C LYS A 67 6.47 -2.12 -8.89
N ILE A 68 7.61 -1.81 -8.29
CA ILE A 68 7.83 -1.90 -6.83
C ILE A 68 7.80 -0.54 -6.13
N ASN A 69 7.53 0.54 -6.87
CA ASN A 69 7.39 1.89 -6.32
C ASN A 69 5.96 2.12 -5.83
N ALA A 70 5.81 3.01 -4.85
CA ALA A 70 4.48 3.50 -4.45
C ALA A 70 3.77 4.15 -5.65
N ASP A 71 2.46 3.92 -5.74
CA ASP A 71 1.62 4.41 -6.86
C ASP A 71 0.94 5.74 -6.58
N THR A 72 0.67 6.05 -5.32
CA THR A 72 -0.12 7.20 -4.90
C THR A 72 0.35 7.72 -3.55
N VAL A 73 0.42 9.05 -3.41
CA VAL A 73 0.63 9.73 -2.13
C VAL A 73 -0.68 10.36 -1.64
N VAL A 74 -0.99 10.15 -0.36
CA VAL A 74 -2.15 10.75 0.30
C VAL A 74 -1.66 11.70 1.38
N GLY A 75 -2.25 12.90 1.42
CA GLY A 75 -1.86 13.96 2.38
C GLY A 75 -0.75 14.89 1.90
N GLN A 76 -0.30 14.74 0.65
CA GLN A 76 0.61 15.63 -0.06
C GLN A 76 0.20 15.71 -1.53
N ASP A 77 0.60 16.79 -2.22
CA ASP A 77 0.27 16.99 -3.64
C ASP A 77 1.12 16.11 -4.58
N ASN A 78 2.26 15.58 -4.10
CA ASN A 78 3.19 14.71 -4.84
C ASN A 78 4.18 14.04 -3.87
N PHE A 79 5.05 13.16 -4.39
CA PHE A 79 6.05 12.41 -3.63
C PHE A 79 7.22 13.26 -3.09
N ASP A 80 7.40 14.49 -3.57
CA ASP A 80 8.56 15.34 -3.27
C ASP A 80 8.30 16.35 -2.14
N ASN A 81 7.03 16.56 -1.77
CA ASN A 81 6.65 17.50 -0.72
C ASN A 81 6.69 16.84 0.67
N THR A 82 7.37 17.51 1.61
CA THR A 82 7.49 17.07 3.01
C THR A 82 6.95 18.07 4.02
N ALA A 83 6.53 19.27 3.57
CA ALA A 83 5.99 20.27 4.46
C ALA A 83 4.65 19.79 5.04
N PRO A 84 4.45 19.82 6.38
CA PRO A 84 3.19 19.44 6.99
C PRO A 84 2.03 20.25 6.41
N ASN A 85 0.96 19.56 6.04
CA ASN A 85 -0.20 20.14 5.35
C ASN A 85 0.13 20.98 4.10
N SER A 86 1.36 20.95 3.59
CA SER A 86 1.89 21.96 2.69
C SER A 86 1.61 23.40 3.15
N ALA A 87 1.97 23.67 4.41
CA ALA A 87 1.88 24.92 5.18
C ALA A 87 0.69 25.01 6.15
N ASP A 88 -0.55 24.83 5.70
CA ASP A 88 -1.76 25.06 6.51
C ASP A 88 -2.72 23.88 6.49
N PRO A 89 -3.43 23.55 7.59
CA PRO A 89 -4.41 22.47 7.62
C PRO A 89 -5.41 22.59 6.46
N ARG A 90 -5.56 21.50 5.70
CA ARG A 90 -6.41 21.42 4.51
C ARG A 90 -6.93 20.01 4.31
N SER A 91 -7.90 19.83 3.40
CA SER A 91 -8.57 18.54 3.19
C SER A 91 -7.67 17.47 2.58
N ASN A 92 -6.61 17.84 1.87
CA ASN A 92 -5.62 16.93 1.29
C ASN A 92 -4.24 17.04 1.94
N GLY A 93 -4.16 17.60 3.16
CA GLY A 93 -2.92 17.79 3.90
C GLY A 93 -2.91 16.96 5.19
N LEU A 94 -1.76 16.35 5.50
CA LEU A 94 -1.54 15.64 6.76
C LEU A 94 -0.40 16.27 7.56
N TYR A 95 -0.48 16.16 8.88
CA TYR A 95 0.57 16.56 9.82
C TYR A 95 0.87 15.43 10.81
N THR A 96 2.01 14.75 10.58
CA THR A 96 2.49 13.59 11.35
C THR A 96 1.42 12.49 11.47
N PRO A 97 0.91 11.96 10.35
CA PRO A 97 -0.08 10.90 10.41
C PRO A 97 0.52 9.66 11.09
N ARG A 98 -0.17 9.10 12.10
CA ARG A 98 0.37 7.98 12.90
C ARG A 98 -0.20 6.62 12.57
N SER A 99 -1.41 6.57 12.03
CA SER A 99 -2.13 5.32 11.77
C SER A 99 -3.15 5.52 10.66
N SER A 100 -3.45 4.45 9.93
CA SER A 100 -4.56 4.40 8.98
C SER A 100 -5.18 3.01 8.96
N ILE A 101 -6.47 2.94 8.61
CA ILE A 101 -7.22 1.70 8.44
C ILE A 101 -8.21 1.82 7.28
N ILE A 102 -8.59 0.69 6.70
CA ILE A 102 -9.67 0.61 5.71
C ILE A 102 -10.91 0.01 6.39
N ILE A 103 -12.05 0.67 6.25
CA ILE A 103 -13.35 0.20 6.74
C ILE A 103 -14.35 0.34 5.61
N ASN A 104 -14.99 -0.75 5.18
CA ASN A 104 -16.04 -0.72 4.15
C ASN A 104 -15.61 0.06 2.89
N ASN A 105 -14.40 -0.19 2.39
CA ASN A 105 -13.79 0.48 1.23
C ASN A 105 -13.53 2.00 1.38
N LYS A 106 -13.51 2.49 2.63
CA LYS A 106 -13.13 3.87 2.98
C LYS A 106 -11.79 3.85 3.69
N LEU A 107 -10.93 4.83 3.40
CA LEU A 107 -9.65 4.99 4.07
C LEU A 107 -9.80 6.02 5.20
N PHE A 108 -9.35 5.65 6.39
CA PHE A 108 -9.30 6.52 7.56
C PHE A 108 -7.84 6.78 7.91
N ILE A 109 -7.48 8.04 8.14
CA ILE A 109 -6.13 8.43 8.53
C ILE A 109 -6.17 9.25 9.82
N ILE A 110 -5.43 8.82 10.82
CA ILE A 110 -5.16 9.57 12.04
C ILE A 110 -4.16 10.68 11.71
N ASP A 111 -4.61 11.92 11.76
CA ASP A 111 -3.83 13.13 11.48
C ASP A 111 -3.49 13.83 12.81
N THR A 112 -2.46 13.31 13.47
CA THR A 112 -2.20 13.49 14.90
C THR A 112 -2.00 14.95 15.29
N ASN A 113 -1.17 15.71 14.56
CA ASN A 113 -0.84 17.08 14.94
C ASN A 113 -1.91 18.09 14.52
N ASN A 114 -2.81 17.72 13.62
CA ASN A 114 -4.03 18.49 13.36
C ASN A 114 -5.19 18.09 14.29
N HIS A 115 -4.97 17.13 15.19
CA HIS A 115 -5.95 16.63 16.16
C HIS A 115 -7.26 16.18 15.50
N ARG A 116 -7.14 15.43 14.40
CA ARG A 116 -8.28 15.03 13.58
C ARG A 116 -8.11 13.64 13.00
N ILE A 117 -9.18 13.14 12.41
CA ILE A 117 -9.17 11.96 11.53
C ILE A 117 -9.74 12.40 10.20
N LEU A 118 -9.06 12.06 9.11
CA LEU A 118 -9.56 12.25 7.76
C LEU A 118 -10.14 10.96 7.21
N ILE A 119 -11.33 11.03 6.62
CA ILE A 119 -11.98 9.90 5.94
C ILE A 119 -12.05 10.20 4.45
N TYR A 120 -11.64 9.22 3.66
CA TYR A 120 -11.82 9.17 2.22
C TYR A 120 -12.89 8.12 1.92
N ASN A 121 -13.98 8.52 1.28
CA ASN A 121 -15.13 7.67 0.97
C ASN A 121 -14.79 6.58 -0.05
N THR A 122 -13.68 6.75 -0.76
CA THR A 122 -13.05 5.79 -1.67
C THR A 122 -11.54 5.77 -1.41
N ILE A 123 -10.89 4.64 -1.68
CA ILE A 123 -9.42 4.55 -1.63
C ILE A 123 -8.85 5.45 -2.74
N PRO A 124 -8.00 6.45 -2.42
CA PRO A 124 -7.40 7.32 -3.44
C PRO A 124 -6.55 6.54 -4.45
N THR A 125 -6.65 6.93 -5.73
CA THR A 125 -5.86 6.35 -6.84
C THR A 125 -5.02 7.39 -7.58
N THR A 126 -5.02 8.62 -7.09
CA THR A 126 -4.23 9.75 -7.60
C THR A 126 -3.73 10.57 -6.42
N ASP A 127 -2.65 11.30 -6.62
CA ASP A 127 -2.03 12.14 -5.59
C ASP A 127 -2.93 13.31 -5.19
N GLY A 128 -2.74 13.84 -3.98
CA GLY A 128 -3.36 15.09 -3.55
C GLY A 128 -4.88 15.06 -3.42
N VAL A 129 -5.52 13.88 -3.41
CA VAL A 129 -6.97 13.74 -3.22
C VAL A 129 -7.40 14.36 -1.90
N ALA A 130 -8.49 15.12 -1.93
CA ALA A 130 -9.11 15.70 -0.74
C ALA A 130 -9.91 14.65 0.03
N ALA A 131 -9.80 14.67 1.36
CA ALA A 131 -10.67 13.90 2.23
C ALA A 131 -12.13 14.41 2.16
N ASP A 132 -13.07 13.49 2.35
CA ASP A 132 -14.50 13.76 2.31
C ASP A 132 -15.05 14.18 3.67
N VAL A 133 -14.49 13.63 4.75
CA VAL A 133 -14.97 13.85 6.11
C VAL A 133 -13.82 14.11 7.08
N VAL A 134 -14.05 14.99 8.05
CA VAL A 134 -13.14 15.24 9.18
C VAL A 134 -13.84 14.99 10.53
N ILE A 135 -13.23 14.16 11.36
CA ILE A 135 -13.63 13.90 12.75
C ILE A 135 -12.71 14.70 13.67
N GLY A 136 -13.25 15.24 14.76
CA GLY A 136 -12.49 15.98 15.77
C GLY A 136 -12.32 17.47 15.47
N GLN A 137 -12.81 17.95 14.32
CA GLN A 137 -12.79 19.36 13.89
C GLN A 137 -14.06 19.71 13.11
N THR A 138 -14.43 21.00 13.12
CA THR A 138 -15.62 21.53 12.42
C THR A 138 -15.47 21.50 10.90
N ASP A 139 -14.24 21.63 10.43
CA ASP A 139 -13.87 21.76 9.03
C ASP A 139 -12.41 21.30 8.84
N PHE A 140 -11.94 21.32 7.59
CA PHE A 140 -10.59 20.89 7.23
C PHE A 140 -9.49 21.92 7.51
N LEU A 141 -9.83 23.14 7.91
CA LEU A 141 -8.88 24.23 8.14
C LEU A 141 -8.54 24.38 9.63
N THR A 142 -9.44 23.93 10.50
CA THR A 142 -9.28 23.98 11.95
C THR A 142 -8.41 22.83 12.45
N ALA A 143 -7.49 23.14 13.37
CA ALA A 143 -6.58 22.17 14.00
C ALA A 143 -6.48 22.40 15.52
N THR A 144 -7.59 22.73 16.18
CA THR A 144 -7.60 23.06 17.61
C THR A 144 -7.88 21.82 18.45
N SER A 145 -6.95 21.46 19.34
CA SER A 145 -7.17 20.38 20.30
C SER A 145 -8.27 20.71 21.32
N GLY A 146 -8.83 19.69 21.96
CA GLY A 146 -9.74 19.91 23.08
C GLY A 146 -10.26 18.61 23.68
N THR A 147 -11.14 18.78 24.67
CA THR A 147 -11.84 17.70 25.35
C THR A 147 -13.35 17.91 25.18
N SER A 148 -13.95 17.17 24.27
CA SER A 148 -15.41 17.03 24.12
C SER A 148 -15.70 15.70 23.41
N SER A 149 -16.94 15.44 23.03
CA SER A 149 -17.30 14.32 22.16
C SER A 149 -16.84 14.51 20.71
N THR A 150 -16.54 15.75 20.29
CA THR A 150 -16.22 16.15 18.91
C THR A 150 -14.82 16.76 18.77
N LYS A 151 -13.97 16.56 19.79
CA LYS A 151 -12.60 17.07 19.84
C LYS A 151 -11.64 15.97 20.24
N LEU A 152 -10.45 16.02 19.63
CA LEU A 152 -9.33 15.12 19.90
C LEU A 152 -8.12 15.93 20.38
N LYS A 153 -7.14 15.24 20.94
CA LYS A 153 -5.83 15.77 21.27
C LYS A 153 -4.77 14.70 21.00
N ASN A 154 -4.01 14.94 19.92
CA ASN A 154 -2.97 14.06 19.42
C ASN A 154 -3.40 12.58 19.34
N PRO A 155 -4.48 12.25 18.61
CA PRO A 155 -4.91 10.86 18.45
C PRO A 155 -3.79 10.00 17.86
N SER A 156 -3.69 8.74 18.27
CA SER A 156 -2.55 7.86 17.93
C SER A 156 -2.92 6.58 17.19
N GLY A 157 -4.13 6.09 17.40
CA GLY A 157 -4.56 4.78 16.92
C GLY A 157 -6.04 4.79 16.57
N ILE A 158 -6.40 3.92 15.63
CA ILE A 158 -7.76 3.76 15.14
C ILE A 158 -8.03 2.28 14.90
N TYR A 159 -9.22 1.82 15.29
CA TYR A 159 -9.68 0.44 15.12
C TYR A 159 -11.19 0.43 14.82
N SER A 160 -11.68 -0.63 14.18
CA SER A 160 -13.10 -0.81 13.90
C SER A 160 -13.49 -2.28 13.90
N ASP A 161 -14.73 -2.57 14.31
CA ASP A 161 -15.38 -3.88 14.15
C ASP A 161 -16.22 -3.95 12.85
N GLY A 162 -16.09 -2.97 11.96
CA GLY A 162 -16.89 -2.81 10.74
C GLY A 162 -18.18 -1.98 10.92
N THR A 163 -18.63 -1.79 12.17
CA THR A 163 -19.85 -1.03 12.51
C THR A 163 -19.55 0.18 13.41
N LYS A 164 -18.64 0.01 14.36
CA LYS A 164 -18.17 1.02 15.31
C LYS A 164 -16.75 1.46 15.01
N LEU A 165 -16.40 2.66 15.45
CA LEU A 165 -15.04 3.19 15.39
C LEU A 165 -14.51 3.39 16.80
N PHE A 166 -13.28 2.97 17.03
CA PHE A 166 -12.56 3.13 18.29
C PHE A 166 -11.33 3.98 18.02
N VAL A 167 -11.17 5.08 18.76
CA VAL A 167 -10.10 6.05 18.56
C VAL A 167 -9.31 6.20 19.84
N SER A 168 -8.00 5.99 19.77
CA SER A 168 -7.08 6.31 20.86
C SER A 168 -6.81 7.81 20.87
N ASP A 169 -7.54 8.55 21.71
CA ASP A 169 -7.37 9.98 21.92
C ASP A 169 -6.24 10.22 22.94
N MET A 170 -5.03 9.92 22.49
CA MET A 170 -3.85 9.63 23.31
C MET A 170 -3.57 10.68 24.39
N SER A 171 -3.47 11.96 24.03
CA SER A 171 -3.10 13.01 25.00
C SER A 171 -4.26 13.46 25.88
N ASN A 172 -5.46 12.93 25.65
CA ASN A 172 -6.60 13.05 26.54
C ASN A 172 -6.81 11.79 27.41
N ASN A 173 -5.89 10.82 27.35
CA ASN A 173 -5.91 9.59 28.17
C ASN A 173 -7.23 8.78 28.06
N ARG A 174 -7.84 8.73 26.87
CA ARG A 174 -9.13 8.06 26.67
C ARG A 174 -9.23 7.34 25.34
N ILE A 175 -10.18 6.41 25.27
CA ILE A 175 -10.67 5.83 24.03
C ILE A 175 -12.05 6.43 23.75
N LEU A 176 -12.25 6.94 22.54
CA LEU A 176 -13.57 7.33 22.06
C LEU A 176 -14.17 6.19 21.24
N ILE A 177 -15.45 5.92 21.48
CA ILE A 177 -16.22 4.91 20.74
C ILE A 177 -17.34 5.62 20.00
N TYR A 178 -17.30 5.55 18.67
CA TYR A 178 -18.40 5.95 17.81
C TYR A 178 -19.23 4.70 17.50
N ASN A 179 -20.51 4.73 17.89
CA ASN A 179 -21.40 3.57 17.69
C ASN A 179 -21.79 3.32 16.23
N THR A 180 -21.45 4.26 15.35
CA THR A 180 -21.57 4.17 13.89
C THR A 180 -20.33 4.77 13.26
N ILE A 181 -20.02 4.37 12.03
CA ILE A 181 -18.98 5.01 11.24
C ILE A 181 -19.43 6.45 10.87
N PRO A 182 -18.69 7.49 11.26
CA PRO A 182 -19.01 8.86 10.90
C PRO A 182 -19.07 9.11 9.39
N THR A 183 -20.02 9.94 8.96
CA THR A 183 -20.23 10.30 7.54
C THR A 183 -20.32 11.81 7.29
N THR A 184 -20.20 12.62 8.34
CA THR A 184 -20.30 14.09 8.30
C THR A 184 -19.20 14.71 9.16
N ASN A 185 -18.82 15.95 8.85
CA ASN A 185 -17.83 16.71 9.61
C ASN A 185 -18.31 17.09 11.00
N GLY A 186 -17.38 17.48 11.89
CA GLY A 186 -17.72 18.09 13.17
C GLY A 186 -18.20 17.12 14.25
N VAL A 187 -18.00 15.82 14.04
CA VAL A 187 -18.30 14.74 14.99
C VAL A 187 -17.07 14.23 15.71
#